data_AF-H1CYW1-F1
#
_entry.id   AF-H1CYW1-F1
#
_cell.length_a   1.000
_cell.length_b   1.000
_cell.length_c   1.000
_cell.angle_alpha   90.00
_cell.angle_beta   90.00
_cell.angle_gamma   90.00
#
_symmetry.space_group_name_H-M   'P 1'
#
loop_
_entity.id
_entity.type
_entity.pdbx_description
1 polymer ?
#
loop_
_entity_poly.entity_id
_entity_poly.type
_entity_poly.pdbx_seq_one_letter_code
_entity_poly.pdbx_strand_id
1 'polypeptide(L)'
;MDSTDTSLQYVSVYNADTGERETSYVCGIHGETVDELKALAAKNYPDGIAIEQDGAAWNEAVQNDLIYKTGQLVERPAPTEDEVREQKLAALDSEYSQKISNVETEMAKANAIGDTEYLDDLKAERETLVSEYTTKRGEI
;
A
#
# COMPACT_ATOMS: atom_id res chain seq x y z
N MET A 1 12.49 2.64 23.52
CA MET A 1 13.77 2.20 22.92
C MET A 1 14.27 3.35 22.08
N ASP A 2 15.49 3.81 22.35
CA ASP A 2 16.14 4.84 21.55
C ASP A 2 16.59 4.19 20.23
N SER A 3 16.06 4.66 19.09
CA SER A 3 16.34 4.08 17.77
C SER A 3 17.75 4.41 17.26
N THR A 4 18.59 5.04 18.08
CA THR A 4 19.99 5.37 17.77
C THR A 4 21.01 4.52 18.54
N ASP A 5 20.54 3.56 19.35
CA ASP A 5 21.42 2.66 20.08
C ASP A 5 22.10 1.65 19.14
N THR A 6 23.34 1.95 18.75
CA THR A 6 24.17 1.10 17.88
C THR A 6 24.60 -0.21 18.55
N SER A 7 24.34 -0.40 19.84
CA SER A 7 24.61 -1.67 20.53
C SER A 7 23.59 -2.76 20.18
N LEU A 8 22.41 -2.38 19.66
CA LEU A 8 21.39 -3.31 19.22
C LEU A 8 21.70 -3.86 17.82
N GLN A 9 21.49 -5.16 17.67
CA GLN A 9 21.66 -5.89 16.42
C GLN A 9 20.31 -6.37 15.92
N TYR A 10 20.09 -6.24 14.63
CA TYR A 10 18.84 -6.52 13.94
C TYR A 10 19.06 -7.51 12.80
N VAL A 11 18.02 -8.29 12.52
CA VAL A 11 17.91 -9.07 11.27
C VAL A 11 16.60 -8.68 10.61
N SER A 12 16.70 -7.96 9.50
CA SER A 12 15.55 -7.59 8.67
C SER A 12 15.36 -8.59 7.55
N VAL A 13 14.11 -8.93 7.26
CA VAL A 13 13.73 -9.79 6.15
C VAL A 13 13.14 -8.94 5.05
N TYR A 14 13.64 -9.11 3.84
CA TYR A 14 13.14 -8.45 2.63
C TYR A 14 12.58 -9.50 1.67
N ASN A 15 11.46 -9.19 1.03
CA ASN A 15 10.88 -10.02 -0.01
C ASN A 15 11.84 -10.11 -1.19
N ALA A 16 12.16 -11.32 -1.66
CA ALA A 16 13.14 -11.52 -2.72
C ALA A 16 12.69 -10.98 -4.09
N ASP A 17 11.39 -10.92 -4.34
CA ASP A 17 10.83 -10.47 -5.62
C ASP A 17 10.66 -8.96 -5.67
N THR A 18 10.08 -8.37 -4.62
CA THR A 18 9.75 -6.93 -4.58
C THR A 18 10.85 -6.08 -3.95
N GLY A 19 11.72 -6.70 -3.15
CA GLY A 19 12.71 -5.99 -2.33
C GLY A 19 12.13 -5.33 -1.08
N GLU A 20 10.82 -5.47 -0.82
CA GLU A 20 10.17 -4.79 0.30
C GLU A 20 10.51 -5.43 1.65
N ARG A 21 10.69 -4.61 2.69
CA ARG A 21 10.91 -5.13 4.04
C ARG A 21 9.63 -5.77 4.57
N GLU A 22 9.68 -7.04 4.90
CA GLU A 22 8.56 -7.80 5.46
C GLU A 22 8.54 -7.73 6.99
N THR A 23 9.72 -7.77 7.63
CA THR A 23 9.85 -7.66 9.09
C THR A 23 11.27 -7.30 9.52
N SER A 24 11.43 -6.99 10.81
CA SER A 24 12.72 -6.88 11.49
C SER A 24 12.67 -7.54 12.85
N TYR A 25 13.64 -8.39 13.14
CA TYR A 25 13.90 -8.95 14.46
C TYR A 25 15.05 -8.20 15.13
N VAL A 26 15.02 -8.13 16.46
CA VAL A 26 16.06 -7.47 17.27
C VAL A 26 16.55 -8.38 18.38
N CYS A 27 17.86 -8.36 18.59
CA CYS A 27 18.57 -9.14 19.59
C CYS A 27 18.19 -8.69 21.00
N GLY A 28 18.02 -9.62 21.93
CA GLY A 28 17.52 -9.39 23.29
C GLY A 28 16.00 -9.24 23.41
N ILE A 29 15.25 -9.26 22.29
CA ILE A 29 13.77 -9.32 22.31
C ILE A 29 13.25 -10.56 21.59
N HIS A 30 13.73 -10.78 20.35
CA HIS A 30 13.23 -11.85 19.49
C HIS A 30 14.13 -13.11 19.50
N GLY A 31 15.31 -12.98 20.11
CA GLY A 31 16.33 -14.02 20.28
C GLY A 31 17.54 -13.41 20.96
N GLU A 32 18.38 -14.23 21.59
CA GLU A 32 19.54 -13.80 22.38
C GLU A 32 20.77 -13.54 21.50
N THR A 33 20.78 -14.07 20.27
CA THR A 33 21.89 -13.90 19.32
C THR A 33 21.40 -13.64 17.90
N VAL A 34 22.25 -13.05 17.07
CA VAL A 34 21.95 -12.83 15.64
C VAL A 34 21.67 -14.14 14.89
N ASP A 35 22.36 -15.23 15.24
CA ASP A 35 22.14 -16.53 14.61
C ASP A 35 20.74 -17.10 14.90
N GLU A 36 20.23 -16.90 16.12
CA GLU A 36 18.84 -17.24 16.46
C GLU A 36 17.85 -16.42 15.64
N LEU A 37 18.12 -15.13 15.41
CA LEU A 37 17.28 -14.28 14.57
C LEU A 37 17.30 -14.71 13.11
N LYS A 38 18.48 -15.09 12.58
CA LYS A 38 18.61 -15.64 11.21
C LYS A 38 17.86 -16.95 11.06
N ALA A 39 17.93 -17.84 12.06
CA ALA A 39 17.15 -19.08 12.08
C ALA A 39 15.65 -18.81 12.13
N LEU A 40 15.21 -17.81 12.92
CA LEU A 40 13.82 -17.39 12.99
C LEU A 40 13.33 -16.80 11.66
N ALA A 41 14.14 -15.94 11.03
CA ALA A 41 13.89 -15.39 9.71
C ALA A 41 13.72 -16.49 8.66
N ALA A 42 14.68 -17.41 8.55
CA ALA A 42 14.62 -18.52 7.59
C ALA A 42 13.42 -19.46 7.83
N LYS A 43 12.98 -19.62 9.09
CA LYS A 43 11.81 -20.43 9.42
C LYS A 43 10.49 -19.77 9.01
N ASN A 44 10.35 -18.46 9.27
CA ASN A 44 9.10 -17.74 9.07
C ASN A 44 8.96 -17.17 7.66
N TYR A 45 10.09 -16.88 7.01
CA TYR A 45 10.19 -16.28 5.68
C TYR A 45 11.25 -17.04 4.87
N PRO A 46 10.98 -18.29 4.46
CA PRO A 46 11.97 -19.16 3.82
C PRO A 46 12.48 -18.63 2.47
N ASP A 47 11.65 -17.85 1.77
CA ASP A 47 11.99 -17.22 0.49
C ASP A 47 12.51 -15.78 0.65
N GLY A 48 12.58 -15.29 1.89
CA GLY A 48 13.01 -13.93 2.22
C GLY A 48 14.54 -13.79 2.28
N ILE A 49 15.02 -12.58 2.01
CA ILE A 49 16.42 -12.19 2.11
C ILE A 49 16.65 -11.58 3.50
N ALA A 50 17.38 -12.30 4.34
CA ALA A 50 17.74 -11.84 5.68
C ALA A 50 19.02 -10.98 5.66
N ILE A 51 18.95 -9.77 6.21
CA ILE A 51 20.06 -8.82 6.28
C ILE A 51 20.31 -8.46 7.75
N GLU A 52 21.55 -8.66 8.19
CA GLU A 52 22.03 -8.22 9.50
C GLU A 52 22.34 -6.72 9.48
N GLN A 53 21.92 -6.01 10.50
CA GLN A 53 22.06 -4.55 10.61
C GLN A 53 22.34 -4.17 12.07
N ASP A 54 23.16 -3.15 12.29
CA ASP A 54 23.18 -2.46 13.59
C ASP A 54 21.98 -1.50 13.71
N GLY A 55 21.79 -0.92 14.90
CA GLY A 55 20.70 0.01 15.16
C GLY A 55 20.66 1.23 14.23
N ALA A 56 21.81 1.76 13.81
CA ALA A 56 21.87 2.91 12.92
C ALA A 56 21.43 2.54 11.50
N ALA A 57 21.98 1.46 10.93
CA ALA A 57 21.62 0.97 9.60
C ALA A 57 20.17 0.50 9.54
N TRP A 58 19.66 -0.13 10.61
CA TRP A 58 18.26 -0.48 10.72
C TRP A 58 17.37 0.77 10.74
N ASN A 59 17.70 1.77 11.57
CA ASN A 59 16.92 3.01 11.65
C ASN A 59 16.94 3.78 10.33
N GLU A 60 18.08 3.87 9.64
CA GLU A 60 18.17 4.47 8.31
C GLU A 60 17.26 3.75 7.29
N ALA A 61 17.29 2.41 7.28
CA ALA A 61 16.46 1.61 6.39
C ALA A 61 14.96 1.78 6.66
N VAL A 62 14.56 1.94 7.93
CA VAL A 62 13.16 2.16 8.31
C VAL A 62 12.71 3.58 7.99
N GLN A 63 13.50 4.59 8.35
CA GLN A 63 13.13 6.00 8.17
C GLN A 63 13.07 6.40 6.69
N ASN A 64 13.95 5.85 5.85
CA ASN A 64 14.02 6.17 4.42
C ASN A 64 13.28 5.15 3.53
N ASP A 65 12.53 4.22 4.12
CA ASP A 65 11.81 3.14 3.40
C ASP A 65 12.69 2.42 2.35
N LEU A 66 13.92 2.06 2.75
CA LEU A 66 14.86 1.42 1.85
C LEU A 66 14.38 0.01 1.48
N ILE A 67 14.53 -0.34 0.21
CA ILE A 67 14.24 -1.67 -0.34
C ILE A 67 15.54 -2.40 -0.67
N TYR A 68 15.50 -3.73 -0.63
CA TYR A 68 16.61 -4.55 -1.08
C TYR A 68 16.59 -4.75 -2.59
N LYS A 69 17.67 -4.36 -3.27
CA LYS A 69 17.81 -4.54 -4.71
C LYS A 69 19.25 -4.84 -5.07
N THR A 70 19.48 -5.94 -5.79
CA THR A 70 20.79 -6.31 -6.34
C THR A 70 21.92 -6.29 -5.30
N GLY A 71 21.70 -6.91 -4.13
CA GLY A 71 22.75 -7.05 -3.13
C GLY A 71 22.82 -5.96 -2.06
N GLN A 72 22.04 -4.88 -2.18
CA GLN A 72 22.14 -3.69 -1.33
C GLN A 72 20.79 -3.07 -1.02
N LEU A 73 20.73 -2.29 0.06
CA LEU A 73 19.60 -1.44 0.38
C LEU A 73 19.69 -0.14 -0.41
N VAL A 74 18.60 0.24 -1.07
CA VAL A 74 18.50 1.44 -1.89
C VAL A 74 17.18 2.13 -1.61
N GLU A 75 17.10 3.42 -1.91
CA GLU A 75 15.81 4.13 -1.88
C GLU A 75 14.82 3.45 -2.83
N ARG A 76 13.56 3.38 -2.40
CA ARG A 76 12.49 2.93 -3.26
C ARG A 76 12.44 3.84 -4.51
N PRO A 77 12.47 3.27 -5.72
CA PRO A 77 12.32 4.07 -6.92
C PRO A 77 10.98 4.80 -6.86
N ALA A 78 10.99 6.09 -7.21
CA ALA A 78 9.75 6.81 -7.41
C ALA A 78 8.89 6.08 -8.46
N PRO A 79 7.56 6.00 -8.27
CA PRO A 79 6.68 5.46 -9.29
C PRO A 79 6.91 6.17 -10.63
N THR A 80 6.89 5.39 -11.71
CA THR A 80 6.96 5.93 -13.07
C THR A 80 5.74 6.79 -13.38
N GLU A 81 5.85 7.67 -14.37
CA GLU A 81 4.71 8.51 -14.81
C GLU A 81 3.49 7.66 -15.19
N ASP A 82 3.72 6.51 -15.82
CA ASP A 82 2.67 5.55 -16.15
C ASP A 82 2.03 4.92 -14.91
N GLU A 83 2.82 4.50 -13.92
CA GLU A 83 2.27 3.98 -12.65
C GLU A 83 1.46 5.05 -11.91
N VAL A 84 1.92 6.30 -11.90
CA VAL A 84 1.17 7.42 -11.32
C VAL A 84 -0.13 7.66 -12.08
N ARG A 85 -0.11 7.59 -13.41
CA ARG A 85 -1.29 7.75 -14.26
C ARG A 85 -2.32 6.65 -13.99
N GLU A 86 -1.89 5.39 -13.96
CA GLU A 86 -2.78 4.25 -13.66
C GLU A 86 -3.33 4.32 -12.22
N GLN A 87 -2.54 4.74 -11.24
CA GLN A 87 -3.04 4.96 -9.88
C GLN A 87 -4.13 6.04 -9.83
N LYS A 88 -3.97 7.14 -10.57
CA LYS A 88 -4.99 8.18 -10.67
C LYS A 88 -6.26 7.68 -11.36
N LEU A 89 -6.12 6.92 -12.44
CA LEU A 89 -7.25 6.30 -13.13
C LEU A 89 -7.99 5.32 -12.20
N ALA A 90 -7.28 4.43 -11.53
CA ALA A 90 -7.88 3.46 -10.61
C ALA A 90 -8.61 4.13 -9.43
N ALA A 91 -8.03 5.19 -8.87
CA ALA A 91 -8.68 5.97 -7.81
C ALA A 91 -9.97 6.65 -8.31
N LEU A 92 -9.92 7.26 -9.49
CA LEU A 92 -11.08 7.90 -10.11
C LEU A 92 -12.17 6.87 -10.44
N ASP A 93 -11.79 5.75 -11.06
CA ASP A 93 -12.69 4.66 -11.43
C ASP A 93 -13.40 4.11 -10.17
N SER A 94 -12.67 3.93 -9.07
CA SER A 94 -13.24 3.48 -7.80
C SER A 94 -14.20 4.50 -7.18
N GLU A 95 -13.83 5.78 -7.16
CA GLU A 95 -14.64 6.85 -6.59
C GLU A 95 -15.99 6.95 -7.31
N TYR A 96 -15.97 7.01 -8.64
CA TYR A 96 -17.18 7.18 -9.44
C TYR A 96 -18.02 5.91 -9.48
N SER A 97 -17.40 4.72 -9.47
CA SER A 97 -18.15 3.46 -9.32
C SER A 97 -18.97 3.46 -8.03
N GLN A 98 -18.38 3.90 -6.91
CA GLN A 98 -19.10 3.97 -5.64
C GLN A 98 -20.23 5.03 -5.66
N LYS A 99 -19.95 6.23 -6.16
CA LYS A 99 -20.96 7.31 -6.26
C LYS A 99 -22.16 6.88 -7.12
N ILE A 100 -21.89 6.35 -8.30
CA ILE A 100 -22.93 5.89 -9.23
C ILE A 100 -23.71 4.72 -8.61
N SER A 101 -23.03 3.75 -7.99
CA SER A 101 -23.71 2.63 -7.32
C SER A 101 -24.63 3.08 -6.18
N ASN A 102 -24.25 4.11 -5.43
CA ASN A 102 -25.09 4.67 -4.38
C ASN A 102 -26.36 5.29 -4.97
N VAL A 103 -26.23 6.11 -6.01
CA VAL A 103 -27.37 6.72 -6.72
C VAL A 103 -28.28 5.64 -7.29
N GLU A 104 -27.72 4.62 -7.96
CA GLU A 104 -28.50 3.51 -8.52
C GLU A 104 -29.24 2.70 -7.45
N THR A 105 -28.66 2.56 -6.25
CA THR A 105 -29.33 1.92 -5.11
C THR A 105 -30.53 2.74 -4.64
N GLU A 106 -30.40 4.06 -4.54
CA GLU A 106 -31.52 4.94 -4.20
C GLU A 106 -32.58 4.97 -5.31
N MET A 107 -32.18 4.93 -6.59
CA MET A 107 -33.11 4.83 -7.72
C MET A 107 -33.98 3.58 -7.62
N ALA A 108 -33.38 2.43 -7.26
CA ALA A 108 -34.11 1.18 -7.07
C ALA A 108 -35.16 1.30 -5.93
N LYS A 109 -34.81 1.98 -4.83
CA LYS A 109 -35.73 2.23 -3.71
C LYS A 109 -36.87 3.17 -4.10
N ALA A 110 -36.56 4.30 -4.75
CA ALA A 110 -37.54 5.27 -5.22
C ALA A 110 -38.55 4.62 -6.18
N ASN A 111 -38.05 3.81 -7.12
CA ASN A 111 -38.89 3.05 -8.05
C ASN A 111 -39.78 2.02 -7.32
N ALA A 112 -39.27 1.35 -6.29
CA ALA A 112 -40.04 0.36 -5.53
C ALA A 112 -41.20 0.96 -4.73
N ILE A 113 -41.06 2.20 -4.25
CA ILE A 113 -42.11 2.92 -3.50
C ILE A 113 -42.99 3.80 -4.40
N GLY A 114 -42.68 3.89 -5.70
CA GLY A 114 -43.42 4.72 -6.66
C GLY A 114 -43.15 6.22 -6.52
N ASP A 115 -42.02 6.62 -5.94
CA ASP A 115 -41.62 8.03 -5.82
C ASP A 115 -40.97 8.49 -7.12
N THR A 116 -41.82 8.93 -8.06
CA THR A 116 -41.41 9.30 -9.42
C THR A 116 -40.63 10.60 -9.47
N GLU A 117 -40.93 11.55 -8.58
CA GLU A 117 -40.25 12.86 -8.56
C GLU A 117 -38.79 12.68 -8.10
N TYR A 118 -38.60 11.98 -6.98
CA TYR A 118 -37.26 11.67 -6.49
C TYR A 118 -36.47 10.77 -7.47
N LEU A 119 -37.14 9.83 -8.13
CA LEU A 119 -36.50 9.00 -9.14
C LEU A 119 -35.96 9.81 -10.33
N ASP A 120 -36.65 10.87 -10.76
CA ASP A 120 -36.20 11.72 -11.87
C ASP A 120 -35.01 12.60 -11.46
N ASP A 121 -34.99 13.11 -10.23
CA ASP A 121 -33.82 13.80 -9.67
C ASP A 121 -32.58 12.90 -9.65
N LEU A 122 -32.73 11.65 -9.21
CA LEU A 122 -31.62 10.69 -9.16
C LEU A 122 -31.10 10.31 -10.55
N LYS A 123 -31.96 10.26 -11.58
CA LYS A 123 -31.49 10.05 -12.97
C LYS A 123 -30.63 11.22 -13.44
N ALA A 124 -31.03 12.46 -13.17
CA ALA A 124 -30.27 13.64 -13.53
C ALA A 124 -28.92 13.70 -12.79
N GLU A 125 -28.90 13.31 -11.51
CA GLU A 125 -27.66 13.19 -10.74
C GLU A 125 -26.73 12.14 -11.35
N ARG A 126 -27.25 10.94 -11.69
CA ARG A 126 -26.48 9.88 -12.33
C ARG A 126 -25.86 10.34 -13.65
N GLU A 127 -26.61 11.01 -14.51
CA GLU A 127 -26.11 11.57 -15.78
C GLU A 127 -24.98 12.58 -15.55
N THR A 128 -25.13 13.45 -14.55
CA THR A 128 -24.10 14.42 -14.15
C THR A 128 -22.83 13.70 -13.71
N LEU A 129 -22.93 12.69 -12.84
CA LEU A 129 -21.79 11.91 -12.36
C LEU A 129 -21.06 11.19 -13.50
N VAL A 130 -21.80 10.60 -14.45
CA VAL A 130 -21.21 9.92 -15.61
C VAL A 130 -20.47 10.90 -16.53
N SER A 131 -21.03 12.09 -16.75
CA SER A 131 -20.40 13.13 -17.56
C SER A 131 -19.12 13.67 -16.90
N GLU A 132 -19.18 13.94 -15.60
CA GLU A 132 -18.03 14.41 -14.82
C GLU A 132 -16.90 13.37 -14.82
N TYR A 133 -17.23 12.09 -14.57
CA TYR A 133 -16.29 10.98 -14.66
C TYR A 133 -15.59 10.91 -16.02
N THR A 134 -16.38 10.93 -17.10
CA THR A 134 -15.86 10.82 -18.46
C THR A 134 -14.88 11.96 -18.77
N THR A 135 -15.21 13.17 -18.34
CA THR A 135 -14.35 14.35 -18.52
C THR A 135 -13.05 14.20 -17.74
N LYS A 136 -13.12 13.97 -16.42
CA LYS A 136 -11.94 13.84 -15.55
C LYS A 136 -11.03 12.70 -15.97
N ARG A 137 -11.62 11.58 -16.41
CA ARG A 137 -10.85 10.42 -16.86
C ARG A 137 -10.10 10.69 -18.15
N GLY A 138 -10.63 11.52 -19.04
CA GLY A 138 -9.96 11.93 -20.28
C GLY A 138 -8.84 12.96 -20.08
N GLU A 139 -8.80 13.62 -18.92
CA GLU A 139 -7.77 14.60 -18.54
C GLU A 139 -6.54 13.96 -17.88
N ILE A 140 -6.61 12.66 -17.54
CA ILE A 140 -5.53 11.85 -16.94
C ILE A 140 -4.78 11.11 -18.04
#